data_AF-A0A8I6YVX6-F1
#
_entry.id   AF-A0A8I6YVX6-F1
#
_cell.length_a   1.000
_cell.length_b   1.000
_cell.length_c   1.000
_cell.angle_alpha   90.00
_cell.angle_beta   90.00
_cell.angle_gamma   90.00
#
_symmetry.space_group_name_H-M   'P 1'
#
loop_
_entity.id
_entity.type
_entity.pdbx_description
1 polymer ?
#
loop_
_entity_poly.entity_id
_entity_poly.type
_entity_poly.pdbx_seq_one_letter_code
_entity_poly.pdbx_strand_id
1 'polypeptide(L)'
;MHNVVHIDEKWFTVTNKNKTYYLLDGEEEPTMPIHGNCIGKVMILTGVARPWWDSEGNVTFSGKIGIWPFVKEVPAQRKSDNRTKGTIETKSIKSR
;
A
#
# COMPACT_ATOMS: atom_id res chain seq x y z
N MET A 1 8.93 -29.29 -6.62
CA MET A 1 8.31 -28.48 -5.55
C MET A 1 7.63 -27.27 -6.19
N HIS A 2 6.53 -27.50 -6.93
CA HIS A 2 5.79 -26.46 -7.67
C HIS A 2 4.38 -26.19 -7.09
N ASN A 3 3.99 -26.94 -6.05
CA ASN A 3 2.67 -26.88 -5.41
C ASN A 3 2.75 -26.18 -4.04
N VAL A 4 3.56 -25.12 -3.94
CA VAL A 4 3.74 -24.35 -2.72
C VAL A 4 3.36 -22.91 -3.01
N VAL A 5 2.48 -22.37 -2.17
CA VAL A 5 2.10 -20.97 -2.16
C VAL A 5 2.63 -20.36 -0.88
N HIS A 6 3.41 -19.29 -1.02
CA HIS A 6 3.86 -18.46 0.09
C HIS A 6 2.84 -17.36 0.32
N ILE A 7 2.39 -17.25 1.57
CA ILE A 7 1.43 -16.24 2.02
C ILE A 7 2.09 -15.47 3.14
N ASP A 8 2.05 -14.15 3.07
CA ASP A 8 2.60 -13.26 4.10
C ASP A 8 1.71 -12.04 4.32
N GLU A 9 1.71 -11.55 5.56
CA GLU A 9 1.04 -10.31 5.97
C GLU A 9 2.06 -9.24 6.33
N LYS A 10 1.93 -8.06 5.72
CA LYS A 10 2.84 -6.96 5.99
C LYS A 10 2.14 -5.62 6.11
N TRP A 11 2.61 -4.81 7.04
CA TRP A 11 2.21 -3.41 7.18
C TRP A 11 2.96 -2.51 6.20
N PHE A 12 2.21 -1.82 5.34
CA PHE A 12 2.72 -0.80 4.44
C PHE A 12 2.34 0.60 4.96
N THR A 13 3.28 1.53 4.86
CA THR A 13 3.06 2.94 5.24
C THR A 13 2.92 3.75 3.95
N VAL A 14 1.83 4.51 3.80
CA VAL A 14 1.50 5.23 2.54
C VAL A 14 2.59 6.23 2.15
N THR A 15 3.20 6.90 3.13
CA THR A 15 4.34 7.78 2.90
C THR A 15 5.30 7.74 4.09
N ASN A 16 6.59 7.95 3.83
CA ASN A 16 7.56 8.18 4.91
C ASN A 16 7.41 9.61 5.44
N LYS A 17 7.62 9.78 6.76
CA LYS A 17 7.65 11.11 7.40
C LYS A 17 8.82 11.94 6.90
N ASN A 18 9.98 11.31 6.74
CA ASN A 18 11.21 11.96 6.35
C ASN A 18 11.59 11.44 4.97
N LYS A 19 11.32 12.24 3.93
CA LYS A 19 11.82 12.00 2.57
C LYS A 19 12.87 13.06 2.27
N THR A 20 14.03 12.61 1.81
CA THR A 20 15.09 13.50 1.31
C THR A 20 14.94 13.58 -0.21
N TYR A 21 14.89 14.81 -0.72
CA TYR A 21 14.85 15.09 -2.15
C TYR A 21 16.18 15.72 -2.55
N TYR A 22 16.72 15.32 -3.69
CA TYR A 22 17.81 16.05 -4.34
C TYR A 22 17.16 17.01 -5.31
N LEU A 23 17.41 18.31 -5.15
CA LEU A 23 16.87 19.37 -5.98
C LEU A 23 18.01 20.02 -6.75
N LEU A 24 17.73 20.41 -7.99
CA LEU A 24 18.63 21.25 -8.77
C LEU A 24 18.48 22.71 -8.35
N ASP A 25 19.52 23.52 -8.55
CA ASP A 25 19.46 24.96 -8.28
C ASP A 25 18.32 25.62 -9.07
N GLY A 26 17.36 26.19 -8.34
CA GLY A 26 16.17 26.86 -8.88
C GLY A 26 14.90 25.99 -8.95
N GLU A 27 14.96 24.71 -8.59
CA GLU A 27 13.75 23.89 -8.43
C GLU A 27 12.99 24.24 -7.15
N GLU A 28 11.66 24.26 -7.25
CA GLU A 28 10.79 24.54 -6.10
C GLU A 28 10.80 23.37 -5.12
N GLU A 29 10.88 23.69 -3.82
CA GLU A 29 10.86 22.67 -2.78
C GLU A 29 9.54 21.87 -2.82
N PRO A 30 9.59 20.54 -2.81
CA PRO A 30 8.40 19.72 -2.91
C PRO A 30 7.56 19.88 -1.63
N THR A 31 6.37 20.45 -1.79
CA THR A 31 5.40 20.58 -0.69
C THR A 31 4.72 19.23 -0.44
N MET A 32 4.90 18.68 0.76
CA MET A 32 4.22 17.45 1.16
C MET A 32 2.77 17.76 1.58
N PRO A 33 1.75 17.19 0.91
CA PRO A 33 0.34 17.47 1.24
C PRO A 33 -0.10 16.84 2.57
N ILE A 34 0.70 15.93 3.13
CA ILE A 34 0.41 15.22 4.37
C ILE A 34 1.28 15.78 5.48
N HIS A 35 0.70 16.64 6.31
CA HIS A 35 1.37 17.25 7.45
C HIS A 35 1.05 16.46 8.75
N GLY A 36 2.07 16.08 9.51
CA GLY A 36 1.93 15.52 10.86
C GLY A 36 1.89 13.98 10.98
N ASN A 37 1.29 13.48 12.07
CA ASN A 37 1.31 12.06 12.46
C ASN A 37 0.20 11.21 11.82
N CYS A 38 -0.62 11.78 10.92
CA CYS A 38 -1.78 11.13 10.31
C CYS A 38 -1.43 10.29 9.08
N ILE A 39 -0.29 9.60 9.10
CA ILE A 39 0.13 8.76 7.98
C ILE A 39 -0.64 7.43 8.03
N GLY A 40 -1.41 7.17 6.98
CA GLY A 40 -2.10 5.91 6.80
C GLY A 40 -1.11 4.74 6.78
N LYS A 41 -1.40 3.70 7.56
CA LYS A 41 -0.79 2.38 7.45
C LYS A 41 -1.87 1.40 7.03
N VAL A 42 -1.53 0.50 6.12
CA VAL A 42 -2.44 -0.54 5.60
C VAL A 42 -1.75 -1.88 5.72
N MET A 43 -2.43 -2.87 6.31
CA MET A 43 -1.97 -4.25 6.31
C MET A 43 -2.41 -4.93 5.02
N ILE A 44 -1.50 -5.66 4.39
CA ILE A 44 -1.73 -6.33 3.12
C ILE A 44 -1.32 -7.80 3.25
N LEU A 45 -2.22 -8.69 2.85
CA LEU A 45 -1.95 -10.10 2.63
C LEU A 45 -1.53 -10.30 1.18
N THR A 46 -0.40 -10.94 0.94
CA THR A 46 0.07 -11.26 -0.41
C THR A 46 0.32 -12.74 -0.57
N GLY A 47 -0.19 -13.31 -1.67
CA GLY A 47 0.08 -14.68 -2.07
C GLY A 47 0.99 -14.71 -3.30
N VAL A 48 2.14 -15.38 -3.18
CA VAL A 48 3.04 -15.64 -4.30
C VAL A 48 3.45 -17.10 -4.36
N ALA A 49 3.55 -17.62 -5.57
CA ALA A 49 4.05 -18.94 -5.87
C ALA A 49 5.24 -18.83 -6.83
N ARG A 50 5.92 -19.94 -7.03
CA ARG A 50 7.00 -20.02 -8.01
C ARG A 50 6.44 -19.84 -9.43
N PRO A 51 7.02 -18.97 -10.28
CA PRO A 51 6.63 -18.86 -11.67
C PRO A 51 6.86 -20.16 -12.44
N TRP A 52 5.98 -20.48 -13.39
CA TRP A 52 6.13 -21.60 -14.32
C TRP A 52 6.50 -21.07 -15.71
N TRP A 53 7.35 -21.84 -16.37
CA TRP A 53 7.94 -21.52 -17.67
C TRP A 53 7.71 -22.68 -18.62
N ASP A 54 7.48 -22.40 -19.89
CA ASP A 54 7.47 -23.42 -20.94
C ASP A 54 8.90 -23.78 -21.41
N SER A 55 9.01 -24.72 -22.35
CA SER A 55 10.30 -25.14 -22.92
C SER A 55 10.98 -24.08 -23.78
N GLU A 56 10.24 -23.08 -24.24
CA GLU A 56 10.73 -21.97 -25.06
C GLU A 56 11.17 -20.76 -24.21
N GLY A 57 10.95 -20.82 -22.90
CA GLY A 57 11.30 -19.77 -21.94
C GLY A 57 10.22 -18.71 -21.75
N ASN A 58 8.98 -18.95 -22.19
CA ASN A 58 7.84 -18.07 -21.92
C ASN A 58 7.20 -18.38 -20.56
N VAL A 59 6.73 -17.34 -19.88
CA VAL A 59 6.04 -17.47 -18.58
C VAL A 59 4.62 -17.97 -18.82
N THR A 60 4.32 -19.19 -18.37
CA THR A 60 2.94 -19.75 -18.39
C THR A 60 2.17 -19.38 -17.14
N PHE A 61 2.88 -19.24 -16.01
CA PHE A 61 2.29 -18.76 -14.76
C PHE A 61 3.28 -17.82 -14.07
N SER A 62 2.85 -16.59 -13.80
CA SER A 62 3.73 -15.56 -13.24
C SER A 62 4.07 -15.77 -11.76
N GLY A 63 3.39 -16.68 -11.06
CA GLY A 63 3.54 -16.84 -9.62
C GLY A 63 2.84 -15.76 -8.79
N LYS A 64 2.26 -14.73 -9.42
CA LYS A 64 1.53 -13.66 -8.71
C LYS A 64 0.07 -14.07 -8.56
N ILE A 65 -0.33 -14.46 -7.35
CA ILE A 65 -1.70 -14.96 -7.10
C ILE A 65 -2.62 -13.79 -6.75
N GLY A 66 -2.21 -12.95 -5.80
CA GLY A 66 -3.07 -11.85 -5.36
C GLY A 66 -2.51 -11.03 -4.22
N ILE A 67 -3.14 -9.87 -4.05
CA ILE A 67 -2.88 -8.88 -3.01
C ILE A 67 -4.23 -8.50 -2.41
N TRP A 68 -4.39 -8.66 -1.11
CA TRP A 68 -5.63 -8.34 -0.39
C TRP A 68 -5.34 -7.35 0.74
N PRO A 69 -5.81 -6.11 0.64
CA PRO A 69 -5.67 -5.12 1.70
C PRO A 69 -6.74 -5.33 2.79
N PHE A 70 -6.33 -5.28 4.07
CA PHE A 70 -7.24 -5.27 5.21
C PHE A 70 -7.77 -3.87 5.47
N VAL A 71 -8.70 -3.43 4.63
CA VAL A 71 -9.31 -2.10 4.71
C VAL A 71 -10.82 -2.15 4.80
N LYS A 72 -11.41 -1.10 5.38
CA LYS A 72 -12.84 -0.85 5.38
C LYS A 72 -13.13 0.57 4.96
N GLU A 73 -14.21 0.76 4.21
CA GLU A 73 -14.72 2.09 3.90
C GLU A 73 -15.63 2.55 5.04
N VAL A 74 -15.30 3.69 5.64
CA VAL A 74 -16.03 4.23 6.78
C VAL A 74 -16.24 5.73 6.58
N PRO A 75 -17.45 6.26 6.81
CA PRO A 75 -17.67 7.68 6.74
C PRO A 75 -16.89 8.42 7.83
N ALA A 76 -16.43 9.60 7.46
CA ALA A 76 -15.73 10.52 8.33
C ALA A 76 -16.54 10.88 9.58
N GLN A 77 -16.05 10.47 10.75
CA GLN A 77 -16.73 10.75 12.03
C GLN A 77 -16.56 12.20 12.50
N ARG A 78 -15.42 12.81 12.18
CA ARG A 78 -15.07 14.18 12.55
C ARG A 78 -14.69 14.97 11.30
N LYS A 79 -15.03 16.26 11.29
CA LYS A 79 -14.49 17.23 10.34
C LYS A 79 -13.01 17.48 10.69
N SER A 80 -12.17 17.61 9.68
CA SER A 80 -10.80 18.12 9.78
C SER A 80 -10.57 19.13 8.65
N ASP A 81 -9.49 19.90 8.71
CA ASP A 81 -9.20 20.90 7.66
C ASP A 81 -9.13 20.26 6.27
N ASN A 82 -8.65 19.01 6.19
CA ASN A 82 -8.51 18.28 4.92
C ASN A 82 -9.75 17.46 4.51
N ARG A 83 -10.83 17.40 5.32
CA ARG A 83 -12.09 16.73 4.90
C ARG A 83 -13.31 17.11 5.73
N THR A 84 -14.48 17.08 5.11
CA THR A 84 -15.76 17.25 5.80
C THR A 84 -16.22 15.96 6.52
N LYS A 85 -17.10 16.12 7.51
CA LYS A 85 -17.76 14.97 8.15
C LYS A 85 -18.63 14.25 7.11
N GLY A 86 -18.65 12.92 7.15
CA GLY A 86 -19.37 12.09 6.19
C GLY A 86 -18.58 11.61 4.96
N THR A 87 -17.43 12.22 4.61
CA THR A 87 -16.59 11.75 3.50
C THR A 87 -16.18 10.29 3.71
N ILE A 88 -16.38 9.42 2.70
CA ILE A 88 -15.96 8.02 2.77
C ILE A 88 -14.44 7.93 2.81
N GLU A 89 -13.91 7.21 3.80
CA GLU A 89 -12.48 6.96 3.95
C GLU A 89 -12.18 5.48 4.00
N THR A 90 -11.09 5.10 3.35
CA THR A 90 -10.47 3.81 3.52
C THR A 90 -9.64 3.80 4.81
N LYS A 91 -10.06 2.99 5.79
CA LYS A 91 -9.34 2.80 7.05
C LYS A 91 -8.83 1.37 7.15
N SER A 92 -7.58 1.22 7.60
CA SER A 92 -7.07 -0.11 7.93
C SER A 92 -7.88 -0.73 9.05
N ILE A 93 -8.22 -2.00 8.87
CA ILE A 93 -8.75 -2.83 9.93
C ILE A 93 -7.59 -3.10 10.89
N LYS A 94 -7.84 -2.93 12.19
CA LYS A 94 -6.89 -3.38 13.22
C LYS A 94 -7.23 -4.84 13.50
N SER A 95 -6.27 -5.75 13.37
CA SER A 95 -6.46 -7.09 13.94
C SER A 95 -6.60 -6.93 15.46
N ARG A 96 -7.53 -7.68 16.03
CA ARG A 96 -7.84 -7.65 17.47
C ARG A 96 -6.76 -8.37 18.27
#